data_AF-A0AAE3IZH3-F1
#
_entry.id   AF-A0AAE3IZH3-F1
#
_cell.length_a   1.000
_cell.length_b   1.000
_cell.length_c   1.000
_cell.angle_alpha   90.00
_cell.angle_beta   90.00
_cell.angle_gamma   90.00
#
_symmetry.space_group_name_H-M   'P 1'
#
loop_
_entity.id
_entity.type
_entity.pdbx_description
1 polymer ?
#
loop_
_entity_poly.entity_id
_entity_poly.type
_entity_poly.pdbx_seq_one_letter_code
_entity_poly.pdbx_strand_id
1 'polypeptide(L)'
;MSIVIFASFAWLIMILFVYMPKWLTIAEMIFLYFIVGIMTVTLFTILDVNLHWVPVTRKVEQSLALHLCRFIIIPFPVIMAASIFNSPLNIRRKWMIVALLVFVLLVGDWLMQKFELIFFRHWSMVYSIFMYPAFIFLLSMISRLYRRLDGGGIKQS
;
A
#
# COMPACT_ATOMS: atom_id res chain seq x y z
N MET A 1 -10.61 3.27 -21.01
CA MET A 1 -11.54 3.79 -19.96
C MET A 1 -11.11 3.47 -18.52
N SER A 2 -10.56 2.27 -18.27
CA SER A 2 -10.01 1.89 -16.95
C SER A 2 -9.02 2.92 -16.41
N ILE A 3 -8.10 3.42 -17.24
CA ILE A 3 -7.08 4.39 -16.83
C ILE A 3 -7.67 5.66 -16.20
N VAL A 4 -8.81 6.17 -16.70
CA VAL A 4 -9.46 7.37 -16.15
C VAL A 4 -9.99 7.08 -14.75
N ILE A 5 -10.58 5.90 -14.54
CA ILE A 5 -11.14 5.50 -13.25
C ILE A 5 -10.01 5.30 -12.22
N PHE A 6 -8.94 4.60 -12.59
CA PHE A 6 -7.79 4.39 -11.72
C PHE A 6 -7.01 5.68 -11.47
N ALA A 7 -6.91 6.58 -12.44
CA ALA A 7 -6.32 7.91 -12.25
C ALA A 7 -7.15 8.75 -11.27
N SER A 8 -8.48 8.78 -11.43
CA SER A 8 -9.38 9.48 -10.50
C SER A 8 -9.31 8.89 -9.08
N PHE A 9 -9.23 7.57 -8.97
CA PHE A 9 -9.08 6.90 -7.68
C PHE A 9 -7.72 7.18 -7.03
N ALA A 10 -6.64 7.16 -7.81
CA ALA A 10 -5.31 7.55 -7.37
C ALA A 10 -5.30 8.99 -6.86
N TRP A 11 -5.95 9.91 -7.59
CA TRP A 11 -6.11 11.31 -7.17
C TRP A 11 -6.83 11.45 -5.83
N LEU A 12 -7.93 10.73 -5.62
CA LEU A 12 -8.64 10.72 -4.33
C LEU A 12 -7.72 10.27 -3.19
N ILE A 13 -6.94 9.21 -3.42
CA ILE A 13 -5.96 8.71 -2.45
C ILE A 13 -4.85 9.73 -2.19
N MET A 14 -4.36 10.42 -3.21
CA MET A 14 -3.38 11.50 -3.03
C MET A 14 -3.94 12.65 -2.20
N ILE A 15 -5.18 13.07 -2.46
CA ILE A 15 -5.87 14.10 -1.67
C ILE A 15 -5.99 13.66 -0.21
N LEU A 16 -6.47 12.44 0.03
CA LEU A 16 -6.58 11.86 1.37
C LEU A 16 -5.21 11.83 2.07
N PHE A 17 -4.16 11.44 1.34
CA PHE A 17 -2.79 11.42 1.83
C PHE A 17 -2.29 12.80 2.22
N VAL A 18 -2.64 13.85 1.47
CA VAL A 18 -2.24 15.23 1.81
C VAL A 18 -2.93 15.71 3.08
N TYR A 19 -4.23 15.46 3.23
CA TYR A 19 -5.02 15.94 4.37
C TYR A 19 -4.79 15.17 5.67
N MET A 20 -4.37 13.90 5.59
CA MET A 20 -4.20 13.09 6.80
C MET A 20 -2.97 13.55 7.60
N PRO A 21 -3.09 13.75 8.93
CA PRO A 21 -1.95 14.12 9.76
C PRO A 21 -0.88 13.01 9.73
N LYS A 22 0.28 13.36 9.20
CA LYS A 22 1.44 12.47 9.11
C LYS A 22 2.22 12.58 10.41
N TRP A 23 2.36 11.45 11.08
CA TRP A 23 3.16 11.33 12.30
C TRP A 23 4.59 10.92 12.00
N LEU A 24 4.93 10.74 10.72
CA LEU A 24 6.23 10.36 10.17
C LEU A 24 6.94 11.57 9.58
N THR A 25 8.28 11.58 9.63
CA THR A 25 9.09 12.58 8.91
C THR A 25 9.05 12.31 7.41
N ILE A 26 9.41 13.32 6.61
CA ILE A 26 9.46 13.17 5.15
C ILE A 26 10.46 12.08 4.74
N ALA A 27 11.62 12.01 5.40
CA ALA A 27 12.61 10.98 5.17
C ALA A 27 12.07 9.57 5.46
N GLU A 28 11.37 9.39 6.59
CA GLU A 28 10.72 8.12 6.93
C GLU A 28 9.66 7.72 5.88
N MET A 29 8.86 8.68 5.41
CA MET A 29 7.83 8.42 4.41
C MET A 29 8.44 8.01 3.06
N ILE A 30 9.50 8.67 2.62
CA ILE A 30 10.23 8.32 1.38
C ILE A 30 10.86 6.93 1.52
N PHE A 31 11.48 6.64 2.66
CA PHE A 31 12.06 5.33 2.93
C PHE A 31 11.01 4.20 2.90
N LEU A 32 9.88 4.40 3.58
CA LEU A 32 8.77 3.45 3.55
C LEU A 32 8.18 3.30 2.15
N TYR A 33 8.10 4.39 1.38
CA TYR A 33 7.64 4.33 -0.02
C TYR A 33 8.50 3.40 -0.87
N PHE A 34 9.84 3.49 -0.76
CA PHE A 34 10.73 2.58 -1.47
C PHE A 34 10.56 1.14 -1.02
N ILE A 35 10.41 0.88 0.29
CA ILE A 35 10.16 -0.47 0.80
C ILE A 35 8.85 -1.02 0.23
N VAL A 36 7.77 -0.25 0.25
CA VAL A 36 6.48 -0.69 -0.31
C VAL A 36 6.61 -0.93 -1.81
N GLY A 37 7.31 -0.06 -2.54
CA GLY A 37 7.57 -0.25 -3.97
C GLY A 37 8.28 -1.57 -4.25
N ILE A 38 9.37 -1.85 -3.52
CA ILE A 38 10.12 -3.11 -3.65
C ILE A 38 9.23 -4.31 -3.30
N MET A 39 8.49 -4.25 -2.18
CA MET A 39 7.63 -5.35 -1.74
C MET A 39 6.51 -5.63 -2.74
N THR A 40 5.85 -4.60 -3.25
CA THR A 40 4.75 -4.75 -4.22
C THR A 40 5.26 -5.27 -5.55
N VAL A 41 6.34 -4.71 -6.11
CA VAL A 41 6.94 -5.20 -7.36
C VAL A 41 7.39 -6.66 -7.22
N THR A 42 8.05 -7.00 -6.11
CA THR A 42 8.51 -8.37 -5.85
C THR A 42 7.34 -9.33 -5.75
N LEU A 43 6.32 -8.99 -4.96
CA LEU A 43 5.12 -9.83 -4.79
C LEU A 43 4.42 -10.05 -6.12
N PHE A 44 4.16 -8.99 -6.89
CA PHE A 44 3.53 -9.14 -8.19
C PHE A 44 4.38 -9.92 -9.20
N THR A 45 5.71 -9.77 -9.17
CA THR A 45 6.61 -10.54 -10.03
C THR A 45 6.56 -12.02 -9.67
N ILE A 46 6.54 -12.35 -8.37
CA ILE A 46 6.37 -13.73 -7.91
C ILE A 46 5.02 -14.29 -8.37
N LEU A 47 3.93 -13.53 -8.25
CA LEU A 47 2.60 -13.98 -8.62
C LEU A 47 2.38 -14.14 -10.12
N ASP A 48 2.99 -13.27 -10.92
CA ASP A 48 2.89 -13.29 -12.39
C ASP A 48 3.89 -14.29 -13.00
N VAL A 49 5.18 -14.11 -12.74
CA VAL A 49 6.27 -14.86 -13.40
C VAL A 49 6.49 -16.23 -12.78
N ASN A 50 6.47 -16.36 -11.45
CA ASN A 50 6.81 -17.64 -10.80
C ASN A 50 5.60 -18.55 -10.60
N LEU A 51 4.44 -17.98 -10.23
CA LEU A 51 3.26 -18.76 -9.90
C LEU A 51 2.21 -18.78 -11.01
N HIS A 52 2.25 -17.84 -11.97
CA HIS A 52 1.23 -17.66 -13.02
C HIS A 52 -0.21 -17.55 -12.47
N TRP A 53 -0.36 -17.09 -11.22
CA TRP A 53 -1.64 -16.98 -10.55
C TRP A 53 -2.39 -15.69 -10.91
N VAL A 54 -1.62 -14.68 -11.34
CA VAL A 54 -2.05 -13.32 -11.67
C VAL A 54 -1.36 -12.92 -12.98
N PRO A 55 -1.74 -13.49 -14.14
CA PRO A 55 -1.18 -13.07 -15.42
C PRO A 55 -1.55 -11.60 -15.66
N VAL A 56 -0.53 -10.77 -15.80
CA VAL A 56 -0.72 -9.34 -16.07
C VAL A 56 -1.10 -9.16 -17.54
N THR A 57 -2.15 -8.38 -17.78
CA THR A 57 -2.56 -8.03 -19.13
C THR A 57 -1.50 -7.23 -19.88
N ARG A 58 -1.26 -7.60 -21.13
CA ARG A 58 -0.28 -6.95 -22.02
C ARG A 58 -0.85 -5.74 -22.78
N LYS A 59 -2.11 -5.37 -22.53
CA LYS A 59 -2.72 -4.17 -23.13
C LYS A 59 -2.15 -2.92 -22.46
N VAL A 60 -1.67 -1.96 -23.27
CA VAL A 60 -0.98 -0.75 -22.80
C VAL A 60 -1.81 0.05 -21.78
N GLU A 61 -3.10 0.27 -22.05
CA GLU A 61 -3.98 1.00 -21.12
C GLU A 61 -4.09 0.34 -19.75
N GLN A 62 -4.19 -0.99 -19.74
CA GLN A 62 -4.34 -1.75 -18.51
C GLN A 62 -3.01 -1.86 -17.76
N SER A 63 -1.88 -1.98 -18.47
CA SER A 63 -0.54 -1.92 -17.88
C SER A 63 -0.29 -0.57 -17.17
N LEU A 64 -0.68 0.56 -17.78
CA LEU A 64 -0.59 1.87 -17.14
C LEU A 64 -1.47 1.99 -15.90
N ALA A 65 -2.71 1.52 -15.96
CA ALA A 65 -3.60 1.50 -14.79
C ALA A 65 -3.03 0.63 -13.65
N LEU A 66 -2.41 -0.51 -13.98
CA LEU A 66 -1.74 -1.37 -13.01
C LEU A 66 -0.52 -0.68 -12.36
N HIS A 67 0.22 0.13 -13.11
CA HIS A 67 1.31 0.95 -12.56
C HIS A 67 0.77 2.01 -11.59
N LEU A 68 -0.32 2.70 -11.91
CA LEU A 68 -0.99 3.61 -10.98
C LEU A 68 -1.40 2.89 -9.69
N CYS A 69 -1.87 1.66 -9.81
CA CYS A 69 -2.21 0.83 -8.66
C CYS A 69 -0.99 0.56 -7.77
N ARG A 70 0.10 0.07 -8.38
CA ARG A 70 1.31 -0.36 -7.65
C ARG A 70 2.09 0.79 -7.05
N PHE A 71 2.10 1.96 -7.68
CA PHE A 71 2.94 3.08 -7.26
C PHE A 71 2.22 4.19 -6.50
N ILE A 72 0.89 4.25 -6.57
CA ILE A 72 0.10 5.31 -5.90
C ILE A 72 -0.97 4.70 -4.99
N ILE A 73 -1.89 3.91 -5.56
CA ILE A 73 -3.08 3.43 -4.85
C ILE A 73 -2.73 2.49 -3.70
N ILE A 74 -1.74 1.60 -3.86
CA ILE A 74 -1.31 0.69 -2.80
C ILE A 74 -0.35 1.37 -1.81
N PRO A 75 0.73 2.07 -2.25
CA PRO A 75 1.71 2.58 -1.30
C PRO A 75 1.16 3.62 -0.35
N PHE A 76 0.31 4.54 -0.82
CA PHE A 76 -0.12 5.66 0.01
C PHE A 76 -1.01 5.22 1.17
N PRO A 77 -2.07 4.41 1.00
CA PRO A 77 -2.86 3.88 2.11
C PRO A 77 -2.05 3.04 3.09
N VAL A 78 -1.08 2.26 2.59
CA VAL A 78 -0.23 1.44 3.45
C VAL A 78 0.70 2.32 4.31
N ILE A 79 1.32 3.36 3.74
CA ILE A 79 2.13 4.32 4.50
C ILE A 79 1.27 5.10 5.49
N MET A 80 0.06 5.50 5.11
CA MET A 80 -0.91 6.14 6.01
C MET A 80 -1.22 5.25 7.20
N ALA A 81 -1.52 3.97 6.96
CA ALA A 81 -1.83 3.01 8.01
C ALA A 81 -0.63 2.81 8.96
N ALA A 82 0.59 2.68 8.42
CA ALA A 82 1.81 2.61 9.22
C ALA A 82 2.02 3.88 10.07
N SER A 83 1.76 5.07 9.50
CA SER A 83 1.82 6.34 10.23
C SER A 83 0.83 6.39 11.39
N ILE A 84 -0.39 5.89 11.20
CA ILE A 84 -1.43 5.87 12.23
C ILE A 84 -1.08 4.88 13.34
N PHE A 85 -0.49 3.73 13.02
CA PHE A 85 -0.03 2.79 14.04
C PHE A 85 1.04 3.38 14.96
N ASN A 86 1.85 4.32 14.45
CA ASN A 86 2.90 5.02 15.19
C ASN A 86 2.45 6.36 15.81
N SER A 87 1.20 6.74 15.60
CA SER A 87 0.58 7.94 16.19
C SER A 87 0.34 7.79 17.71
N PRO A 88 0.22 8.89 18.49
CA PRO A 88 -0.26 8.83 19.87
C PRO A 88 -1.77 8.58 20.02
N LEU A 89 -2.52 8.37 18.93
CA LEU A 89 -3.98 8.13 18.98
C LEU A 89 -4.39 6.92 19.84
N ASN A 90 -5.62 6.98 20.38
CA ASN A 90 -6.25 5.87 21.10
C ASN A 90 -6.32 4.60 20.24
N ILE A 91 -6.08 3.44 20.86
CA ILE A 91 -6.02 2.14 20.17
C ILE A 91 -7.27 1.87 19.32
N ARG A 92 -8.47 2.19 19.84
CA ARG A 92 -9.75 2.02 19.10
C ARG A 92 -9.81 2.87 17.83
N ARG A 93 -9.37 4.14 17.90
CA ARG A 93 -9.36 5.04 16.74
C ARG A 93 -8.32 4.60 15.70
N LYS A 94 -7.15 4.12 16.15
CA LYS A 94 -6.12 3.55 15.26
C LYS A 94 -6.67 2.39 14.44
N TRP A 95 -7.25 1.39 15.10
CA TRP A 95 -7.81 0.22 14.43
C TRP A 95 -8.94 0.59 13.48
N MET A 96 -9.80 1.55 13.85
CA MET A 96 -10.88 2.02 12.97
C MET A 96 -10.33 2.63 11.67
N ILE A 97 -9.33 3.52 11.75
CA ILE A 97 -8.78 4.15 10.54
C ILE A 97 -7.98 3.14 9.71
N VAL A 98 -7.23 2.25 10.35
CA VAL A 98 -6.51 1.16 9.65
C VAL A 98 -7.49 0.24 8.93
N ALA A 99 -8.58 -0.16 9.58
CA ALA A 99 -9.62 -0.98 8.95
C ALA A 99 -10.25 -0.26 7.75
N LEU A 100 -10.48 1.05 7.84
CA LEU A 100 -10.96 1.87 6.73
C LEU A 100 -9.95 1.88 5.56
N LEU A 101 -8.66 2.04 5.83
CA LEU A 101 -7.61 2.03 4.79
C LEU A 101 -7.48 0.65 4.12
N VAL A 102 -7.56 -0.42 4.90
CA VAL A 102 -7.60 -1.79 4.36
C VAL A 102 -8.85 -1.98 3.49
N PHE A 103 -10.00 -1.47 3.93
CA PHE A 103 -11.23 -1.52 3.14
C PHE A 103 -11.07 -0.78 1.79
N VAL A 104 -10.45 0.40 1.77
CA VAL A 104 -10.15 1.13 0.54
C VAL A 104 -9.24 0.32 -0.40
N LEU A 105 -8.23 -0.38 0.13
CA LEU A 105 -7.36 -1.26 -0.65
C LEU A 105 -8.13 -2.46 -1.23
N LEU A 106 -9.03 -3.07 -0.45
CA LEU A 106 -9.87 -4.18 -0.92
C LEU A 106 -10.85 -3.74 -2.02
N VAL A 107 -11.40 -2.52 -1.93
CA VAL A 107 -12.22 -1.94 -3.00
C VAL A 107 -11.37 -1.71 -4.26
N GLY A 108 -10.12 -1.28 -4.10
CA GLY A 108 -9.15 -1.17 -5.19
C GLY A 108 -8.90 -2.51 -5.90
N ASP A 109 -8.67 -3.58 -5.13
CA ASP A 109 -8.52 -4.93 -5.68
C ASP A 109 -9.77 -5.41 -6.42
N TRP A 110 -10.95 -5.15 -5.86
CA TRP A 110 -12.23 -5.48 -6.51
C TRP A 110 -12.43 -4.73 -7.83
N LEU A 111 -12.05 -3.44 -7.88
CA LEU A 111 -12.01 -2.67 -9.11
C LEU A 111 -11.02 -3.27 -10.12
N MET A 112 -9.83 -3.68 -9.68
CA MET A 112 -8.84 -4.31 -10.56
C MET A 112 -9.34 -5.62 -11.17
N GLN A 113 -10.07 -6.42 -10.39
CA GLN A 113 -10.76 -7.62 -10.86
C GLN A 113 -11.82 -7.28 -11.90
N LYS A 114 -12.70 -6.32 -11.59
CA LYS A 114 -13.82 -5.94 -12.47
C LYS A 114 -13.35 -5.39 -13.82
N PHE A 115 -12.22 -4.71 -13.86
CA PHE A 115 -11.63 -4.15 -15.09
C PHE A 115 -10.66 -5.11 -15.81
N GLU A 116 -10.59 -6.38 -15.39
CA GLU A 116 -9.73 -7.42 -15.96
C GLU A 116 -8.26 -6.99 -16.04
N LEU A 117 -7.81 -6.17 -15.09
CA LEU A 117 -6.40 -5.80 -14.95
C LEU A 117 -5.56 -6.97 -14.46
N ILE A 118 -6.21 -7.85 -13.70
CA ILE A 118 -5.64 -9.04 -13.12
C ILE A 118 -6.66 -10.17 -13.32
N PHE A 119 -6.26 -11.26 -13.95
CA PHE A 119 -7.05 -12.48 -13.98
C PHE A 119 -6.67 -13.34 -12.77
N PHE A 120 -7.60 -13.51 -11.83
CA PHE A 120 -7.37 -14.33 -10.64
C PHE A 120 -7.71 -15.78 -10.98
N ARG A 121 -6.72 -16.61 -11.34
CA ARG A 121 -6.99 -18.03 -11.63
C ARG A 121 -7.22 -18.84 -10.36
N HIS A 122 -6.57 -18.48 -9.25
CA HIS A 122 -6.66 -19.14 -7.93
C HIS A 122 -6.62 -18.19 -6.73
N TRP A 123 -6.44 -16.89 -6.95
CA TRP A 123 -6.24 -15.94 -5.85
C TRP A 123 -7.59 -15.40 -5.35
N SER A 124 -7.99 -15.85 -4.17
CA SER A 124 -9.23 -15.43 -3.51
C SER A 124 -9.03 -14.08 -2.80
N MET A 125 -10.13 -13.33 -2.66
CA MET A 125 -10.18 -12.07 -1.89
C MET A 125 -9.64 -12.23 -0.45
N VAL A 126 -9.63 -13.46 0.06
CA VAL A 126 -9.08 -13.85 1.36
C VAL A 126 -7.58 -13.56 1.44
N TYR A 127 -6.81 -13.78 0.38
CA TYR A 127 -5.37 -13.48 0.39
C TYR A 127 -5.09 -11.98 0.54
N SER A 128 -5.87 -11.12 -0.13
CA SER A 128 -5.75 -9.67 0.02
C SER A 128 -6.09 -9.21 1.45
N ILE A 129 -7.08 -9.85 2.09
CA ILE A 129 -7.47 -9.58 3.48
C ILE A 129 -6.34 -9.88 4.46
N PHE A 130 -5.50 -10.89 4.21
CA PHE A 130 -4.34 -11.18 5.07
C PHE A 130 -3.08 -10.41 4.67
N MET A 131 -2.85 -10.22 3.38
CA MET A 131 -1.66 -9.59 2.84
C MET A 131 -1.56 -8.12 3.24
N TYR A 132 -2.63 -7.33 3.10
CA TYR A 132 -2.57 -5.90 3.41
C TYR A 132 -2.31 -5.61 4.90
N PRO A 133 -3.00 -6.24 5.86
CA PRO A 133 -2.67 -6.10 7.27
C PRO A 133 -1.24 -6.57 7.59
N ALA A 134 -0.76 -7.65 6.98
CA ALA A 134 0.61 -8.12 7.17
C ALA A 134 1.64 -7.08 6.67
N PHE A 135 1.40 -6.47 5.50
CA PHE A 135 2.24 -5.41 4.96
C PHE A 135 2.25 -4.18 5.86
N ILE A 136 1.07 -3.72 6.28
CA ILE A 136 0.93 -2.57 7.19
C ILE A 136 1.66 -2.86 8.51
N PHE A 137 1.53 -4.07 9.05
CA PHE A 137 2.19 -4.48 10.28
C PHE A 137 3.72 -4.49 10.12
N LEU A 138 4.24 -5.09 9.04
CA LEU A 138 5.67 -5.11 8.75
C LEU A 138 6.25 -3.70 8.59
N LEU A 139 5.58 -2.83 7.84
CA LEU A 139 6.02 -1.44 7.64
C LEU A 139 5.96 -0.63 8.93
N SER A 140 4.95 -0.86 9.76
CA SER A 140 4.86 -0.27 11.09
C SER A 140 6.03 -0.72 11.96
N MET A 141 6.41 -2.01 11.95
CA MET A 141 7.61 -2.50 12.64
C MET A 141 8.89 -1.87 12.09
N ILE A 142 9.08 -1.83 10.77
CA ILE A 142 10.27 -1.26 10.15
C ILE A 142 10.39 0.23 10.48
N SER A 143 9.29 0.97 10.41
CA SER A 143 9.24 2.38 10.80
C SER A 143 9.62 2.59 12.27
N ARG A 144 9.14 1.72 13.18
CA ARG A 144 9.55 1.77 14.59
C ARG A 144 11.03 1.45 14.78
N LEU A 145 11.56 0.49 14.03
CA LEU A 145 12.97 0.14 14.09
C LEU A 145 13.85 1.29 13.59
N TYR A 146 13.48 1.88 12.45
CA TYR A 146 14.15 3.05 11.89
C TYR A 146 14.21 4.21 12.90
N ARG A 147 13.09 4.53 13.56
CA ARG A 147 13.04 5.55 14.63
C ARG A 147 13.95 5.24 15.81
N ARG A 148 14.03 3.98 16.21
CA ARG A 148 14.90 3.55 17.32
C ARG A 148 16.38 3.68 16.96
N LEU A 149 16.72 3.41 15.70
CA LEU A 149 18.09 3.55 15.20
C LEU A 149 18.48 5.04 15.13
N ASP A 150 17.60 5.89 14.61
CA ASP A 150 17.82 7.34 14.50
C ASP A 150 17.88 8.01 15.90
N GLY A 151 17.00 7.59 16.82
CA GLY A 151 17.01 8.04 18.22
C GLY A 151 18.16 7.48 19.07
N GLY A 152 18.88 6.47 18.58
CA GLY A 152 20.10 5.92 19.20
C GLY A 152 21.38 6.63 18.76
N GLY A 153 21.33 7.43 17.69
CA GLY A 153 22.49 8.07 17.05
C GLY A 153 22.89 9.44 17.60
N ILE A 154 22.11 10.06 18.48
CA ILE A 154 22.41 11.38 19.08
C ILE A 154 22.32 11.30 20.62
N LYS A 155 23.11 10.39 21.19
CA LYS A 155 23.70 10.55 22.52
C LYS A 155 25.20 10.33 22.40
N GLN A 156 25.88 11.23 21.70
CA GLN A 156 27.32 11.40 21.87
C GLN A 156 27.63 12.89 21.97
N SER A 157 28.02 13.24 23.21
CA SER A 157 28.82 14.38 23.65
C SER A 157 28.24 15.78 23.50
#